data_AF-A0A952RLM1-F1
#
_entry.id   AF-A0A952RLM1-F1
#
_cell.length_a   1.000
_cell.length_b   1.000
_cell.length_c   1.000
_cell.angle_alpha   90.00
_cell.angle_beta   90.00
_cell.angle_gamma   90.00
#
_symmetry.space_group_name_H-M   'P 1'
#
loop_
_entity.id
_entity.type
_entity.pdbx_description
1 polymer ?
#
loop_
_entity_poly.entity_id
_entity_poly.type
_entity_poly.pdbx_seq_one_letter_code
_entity_poly.pdbx_strand_id
1 'polypeptide(L)'
;MRSRVLLGVSFAAVVGAAASCTTFDDLHADPQLIGEGNGTSSGGNGTCKNPPCVVGPNGEQLGGGKGAECTTGADCASTICEPNGTCTEATSLDGVKNGSETDVDCGGGVPTNAPKCLADKACKAAEDCLWGSCDGGKCSGDKPGVKDGDQTDVDCGGVHSPPCDWERSCQFDRDCAGGVCGPDQKCLVGPSCATAHGGTTCGTGELDDATKKHESCCKTLLVPGFTDARQPNKKVYLDKYEITAGRMRVFLEELAKKDPDGVPNVKAWITKNTPARWSASWTEMLPEGWQQGQLTYTTTTPTQNQAYPAQDQMAQQLPRTPQFTIRDGSWTISTGANFELGPFHFFPEYIAQGADPDYGGSHNLNCTTEDNSFGFSTFWFDAATFQAMAGAGQRGKAYTKEQMDEKALNCAPMGLFAAFCAWDGGQLMTDEVFDFVAGGPWPLNPVPHQDTGLNPQMPPQLAGLNAGLCPQGLNITPDSTQTCFGVYGFPNPGLGGTFDGSSRIAAPGRVAADAISLAGGEPWMDLKGNLSEGVFRADGRYHFRGLGIGYASTQAHRTQQSTPRMKTASMGARCMRFRDAEFVKP
;
A
#
# COMPACT_ATOMS: atom_id res chain seq x y z
N MET A 1 -34.40 -41.84 -8.27
CA MET A 1 -35.50 -42.54 -8.96
C MET A 1 -35.92 -41.68 -10.15
N ARG A 2 -35.79 -42.24 -11.38
CA ARG A 2 -36.62 -42.08 -12.61
C ARG A 2 -37.04 -40.65 -13.05
N SER A 3 -37.04 -40.25 -14.31
CA SER A 3 -36.83 -40.94 -15.59
C SER A 3 -36.76 -39.91 -16.72
N ARG A 4 -36.05 -40.28 -17.79
CA ARG A 4 -36.11 -39.70 -19.15
C ARG A 4 -37.51 -39.86 -19.78
N VAL A 5 -37.89 -38.95 -20.68
CA VAL A 5 -38.67 -39.25 -21.89
C VAL A 5 -38.21 -38.37 -23.06
N LEU A 6 -37.84 -39.04 -24.16
CA LEU A 6 -37.60 -38.51 -25.51
C LEU A 6 -38.92 -38.16 -26.21
N LEU A 7 -38.89 -37.19 -27.13
CA LEU A 7 -39.61 -37.29 -28.41
C LEU A 7 -38.90 -36.44 -29.46
N GLY A 8 -38.48 -37.10 -30.55
CA GLY A 8 -37.93 -36.47 -31.74
C GLY A 8 -38.95 -36.41 -32.88
N VAL A 9 -38.66 -35.59 -33.89
CA VAL A 9 -39.18 -35.72 -35.26
C VAL A 9 -38.09 -35.28 -36.24
N SER A 10 -37.81 -36.15 -37.20
CA SER A 10 -36.84 -36.03 -38.31
C SER A 10 -37.33 -35.16 -39.47
N PHE A 11 -36.41 -34.56 -40.24
CA PHE A 11 -36.44 -34.56 -41.72
C PHE A 11 -35.04 -34.31 -42.31
N ALA A 12 -34.79 -34.88 -43.48
CA ALA A 12 -33.48 -35.24 -44.02
C ALA A 12 -32.75 -34.16 -44.86
N ALA A 13 -31.42 -34.27 -44.80
CA ALA A 13 -30.34 -33.99 -45.76
C ALA A 13 -30.56 -33.11 -47.02
N VAL A 14 -29.71 -32.09 -47.14
CA VAL A 14 -28.82 -31.87 -48.31
C VAL A 14 -27.43 -31.48 -47.79
N VAL A 15 -26.40 -32.11 -48.36
CA VAL A 15 -24.98 -32.09 -47.97
C VAL A 15 -24.28 -30.83 -48.48
N GLY A 16 -23.57 -30.15 -47.59
CA GLY A 16 -22.56 -29.13 -47.91
C GLY A 16 -21.42 -29.28 -46.90
N ALA A 17 -20.28 -29.79 -47.36
CA ALA A 17 -19.17 -30.21 -46.51
C ALA A 17 -18.40 -29.02 -45.92
N ALA A 18 -18.34 -28.96 -44.59
CA ALA A 18 -17.28 -28.31 -43.83
C ALA A 18 -16.89 -29.27 -42.71
N ALA A 19 -15.70 -29.88 -42.82
CA ALA A 19 -15.19 -30.79 -41.82
C ALA A 19 -14.36 -30.01 -40.79
N SER A 20 -14.84 -30.09 -39.56
CA SER A 20 -14.24 -29.66 -38.31
C SER A 20 -13.14 -30.65 -37.85
N CYS A 21 -12.20 -30.12 -37.07
CA CYS A 21 -11.35 -30.74 -36.04
C CYS A 21 -11.08 -32.26 -36.06
N THR A 22 -9.80 -32.62 -36.12
CA THR A 22 -9.27 -33.88 -35.55
C THR A 22 -8.55 -33.60 -34.23
N THR A 23 -8.83 -34.45 -33.23
CA THR A 23 -8.31 -34.41 -31.86
C THR A 23 -7.15 -35.41 -31.67
N PHE A 24 -6.17 -34.97 -30.88
CA PHE A 24 -5.06 -35.58 -30.10
C PHE A 24 -4.69 -37.10 -30.04
N ASP A 25 -5.23 -38.04 -30.83
CA ASP A 25 -4.82 -39.47 -30.74
C ASP A 25 -4.20 -40.10 -32.01
N ASP A 26 -4.04 -39.36 -33.12
CA ASP A 26 -3.55 -39.92 -34.40
C ASP A 26 -2.11 -39.53 -34.81
N LEU A 27 -1.32 -38.85 -33.95
CA LEU A 27 0.10 -38.54 -34.27
C LEU A 27 1.08 -39.67 -33.90
N HIS A 28 0.57 -40.81 -33.46
CA HIS A 28 1.35 -42.06 -33.32
C HIS A 28 1.05 -43.03 -34.48
N ALA A 29 1.20 -42.60 -35.73
CA ALA A 29 1.60 -43.43 -36.87
C ALA A 29 1.41 -42.64 -38.18
N ASP A 30 2.42 -41.87 -38.58
CA ASP A 30 2.71 -41.78 -40.01
C ASP A 30 4.19 -42.09 -40.28
N PRO A 31 4.52 -43.36 -40.57
CA PRO A 31 5.82 -43.74 -41.11
C PRO A 31 5.97 -43.44 -42.61
N GLN A 32 5.19 -42.54 -43.21
CA GLN A 32 5.26 -42.19 -44.64
C GLN A 32 5.63 -40.73 -44.97
N LEU A 33 6.31 -40.02 -44.06
CA LEU A 33 7.25 -38.96 -44.47
C LEU A 33 8.68 -39.49 -44.70
N ILE A 34 8.87 -40.81 -44.66
CA ILE A 34 10.05 -41.45 -45.23
C ILE A 34 9.79 -41.58 -46.73
N GLY A 35 10.16 -40.55 -47.49
CA GLY A 35 10.42 -40.74 -48.89
C GLY A 35 11.58 -41.73 -49.02
N GLU A 36 11.30 -42.99 -49.35
CA GLU A 36 12.30 -43.93 -49.86
C GLU A 36 12.78 -43.45 -51.23
N GLY A 37 13.56 -42.38 -51.23
CA GLY A 37 14.29 -41.87 -52.38
C GLY A 37 15.69 -42.45 -52.39
N ASN A 38 15.87 -43.65 -52.94
CA ASN A 38 17.18 -44.16 -53.34
C ASN A 38 17.65 -43.42 -54.62
N GLY A 39 17.88 -42.12 -54.50
CA GLY A 39 18.20 -41.22 -55.60
C GLY A 39 19.49 -40.48 -55.34
N THR A 40 20.61 -41.04 -55.81
CA THR A 40 21.84 -40.28 -56.01
C THR A 40 21.65 -39.28 -57.15
N SER A 41 21.26 -38.05 -56.84
CA SER A 41 21.37 -36.94 -57.78
C SER A 41 22.31 -35.88 -57.23
N SER A 42 23.53 -35.89 -57.76
CA SER A 42 24.57 -34.89 -57.57
C SER A 42 24.19 -33.58 -58.25
N GLY A 43 23.99 -32.53 -57.46
CA GLY A 43 23.87 -31.16 -57.96
C GLY A 43 23.42 -30.16 -56.89
N GLY A 44 24.37 -29.59 -56.13
CA GLY A 44 24.15 -28.39 -55.30
C GLY A 44 24.17 -28.60 -53.78
N ASN A 45 25.32 -28.32 -53.16
CA ASN A 45 25.60 -27.88 -51.77
C ASN A 45 24.79 -28.31 -50.53
N GLY A 46 24.09 -29.45 -50.50
CA GLY A 46 23.48 -29.96 -49.26
C GLY A 46 22.91 -31.38 -49.36
N THR A 47 23.76 -32.40 -49.47
CA THR A 47 23.31 -33.81 -49.46
C THR A 47 23.36 -34.38 -48.05
N CYS A 48 22.22 -34.80 -47.50
CA CYS A 48 22.14 -35.63 -46.29
C CYS A 48 22.94 -36.92 -46.54
N LYS A 49 24.03 -37.11 -45.80
CA LYS A 49 24.93 -38.26 -46.01
C LYS A 49 24.32 -39.58 -45.54
N ASN A 50 23.47 -39.55 -44.51
CA ASN A 50 22.86 -40.72 -43.89
C ASN A 50 21.39 -40.43 -43.49
N PRO A 51 20.41 -41.26 -43.88
CA PRO A 51 19.01 -41.11 -43.47
C PRO A 51 18.83 -41.37 -41.95
N PRO A 52 17.77 -40.82 -41.31
CA PRO A 52 16.65 -40.08 -41.91
C PRO A 52 17.04 -38.67 -42.34
N CYS A 53 16.44 -38.14 -43.42
CA CYS A 53 16.73 -36.81 -43.94
C CYS A 53 15.52 -35.88 -43.77
N VAL A 54 15.77 -34.62 -43.45
CA VAL A 54 14.72 -33.59 -43.33
C VAL A 54 14.68 -32.77 -44.62
N VAL A 55 13.47 -32.58 -45.15
CA VAL A 55 13.21 -31.76 -46.34
C VAL A 55 12.32 -30.60 -45.93
N GLY A 56 12.69 -29.39 -46.35
CA GLY A 56 11.93 -28.18 -46.09
C GLY A 56 10.64 -28.07 -46.92
N PRO A 57 9.77 -27.10 -46.60
CA PRO A 57 8.47 -26.92 -47.26
C PRO A 57 8.56 -26.69 -48.78
N ASN A 58 9.70 -26.19 -49.26
CA ASN A 58 9.95 -25.90 -50.66
C ASN A 58 10.68 -27.04 -51.40
N GLY A 59 10.84 -28.20 -50.77
CA GLY A 59 11.54 -29.35 -51.34
C GLY A 59 13.07 -29.30 -51.23
N GLU A 60 13.62 -28.32 -50.50
CA GLU A 60 15.07 -28.23 -50.25
C GLU A 60 15.50 -29.21 -49.15
N GLN A 61 16.66 -29.85 -49.31
CA GLN A 61 17.20 -30.78 -48.32
C GLN A 61 17.90 -30.01 -47.19
N LEU A 62 17.38 -30.11 -45.97
CA LEU A 62 17.84 -29.33 -44.81
C LEU A 62 18.94 -30.04 -43.98
N GLY A 63 19.18 -31.33 -44.21
CA GLY A 63 20.21 -32.13 -43.53
C GLY A 63 19.69 -33.45 -42.96
N GLY A 64 20.48 -34.09 -42.11
CA GLY A 64 20.10 -35.29 -41.35
C GLY A 64 19.09 -34.96 -40.25
N GLY A 65 18.06 -35.79 -40.12
CA GLY A 65 17.08 -35.74 -39.04
C GLY A 65 17.58 -36.41 -37.76
N LYS A 66 16.78 -36.36 -36.70
CA LYS A 66 17.10 -36.96 -35.40
C LYS A 66 17.62 -38.39 -35.54
N GLY A 67 18.80 -38.66 -34.99
CA GLY A 67 19.47 -39.97 -35.03
C GLY A 67 20.29 -40.25 -36.28
N ALA A 68 20.31 -39.36 -37.28
CA ALA A 68 21.23 -39.47 -38.42
C ALA A 68 22.69 -39.26 -37.97
N GLU A 69 23.63 -39.99 -38.57
CA GLU A 69 25.06 -39.80 -38.27
C GLU A 69 25.57 -38.47 -38.83
N CYS A 70 26.44 -37.80 -38.07
CA CYS A 70 27.01 -36.50 -38.38
C CYS A 70 28.47 -36.39 -37.94
N THR A 71 29.22 -35.47 -38.55
CA THR A 71 30.59 -35.10 -38.13
C THR A 71 30.65 -33.65 -37.65
N THR A 72 29.78 -32.80 -38.19
CA THR A 72 29.65 -31.40 -37.83
C THR A 72 28.17 -31.02 -37.76
N GLY A 73 27.85 -29.90 -37.11
CA GLY A 73 26.49 -29.38 -37.08
C GLY A 73 25.86 -29.20 -38.45
N ALA A 74 26.66 -28.84 -39.47
CA ALA A 74 26.19 -28.66 -40.85
C ALA A 74 25.68 -29.96 -41.52
N ASP A 75 25.95 -31.13 -40.95
CA ASP A 75 25.38 -32.39 -41.44
C ASP A 75 23.93 -32.59 -40.95
N CYS A 76 23.46 -31.82 -39.96
CA CYS A 76 22.18 -31.96 -39.28
C CYS A 76 21.20 -30.84 -39.63
N ALA A 77 19.92 -31.17 -39.78
CA ALA A 77 18.86 -30.19 -39.98
C ALA A 77 18.63 -29.30 -38.75
N SER A 78 18.92 -29.81 -37.55
CA SER A 78 18.96 -29.03 -36.30
C SER A 78 20.20 -28.14 -36.18
N THR A 79 21.17 -28.25 -37.11
CA THR A 79 22.52 -27.67 -37.02
C THR A 79 23.36 -28.13 -35.83
N ILE A 80 22.88 -29.14 -35.09
CA ILE A 80 23.52 -29.68 -33.87
C ILE A 80 23.89 -31.14 -34.11
N CYS A 81 25.19 -31.41 -34.02
CA CYS A 81 25.75 -32.77 -34.03
C CYS A 81 26.26 -33.09 -32.62
N GLU A 82 25.67 -34.08 -31.97
CA GLU A 82 26.09 -34.51 -30.64
C GLU A 82 27.50 -35.12 -30.63
N PRO A 83 28.19 -35.14 -29.47
CA PRO A 83 29.50 -35.77 -29.35
C PRO A 83 29.53 -37.27 -29.71
N ASN A 84 28.37 -37.94 -29.69
CA ASN A 84 28.20 -39.33 -30.14
C ASN A 84 28.15 -39.47 -31.67
N GLY A 85 28.25 -38.37 -32.42
CA GLY A 85 28.18 -38.34 -33.88
C GLY A 85 26.76 -38.48 -34.42
N THR A 86 25.73 -38.06 -33.69
CA THR A 86 24.33 -38.12 -34.16
C THR A 86 23.61 -36.76 -34.10
N CYS A 87 22.68 -36.55 -35.03
CA CYS A 87 21.86 -35.34 -35.11
C CYS A 87 20.73 -35.34 -34.08
N THR A 88 20.47 -34.17 -33.51
CA THR A 88 19.32 -33.95 -32.62
C THR A 88 18.11 -33.40 -33.37
N GLU A 89 16.98 -33.34 -32.67
CA GLU A 89 15.82 -32.57 -33.12
C GLU A 89 16.07 -31.08 -32.84
N ALA A 90 15.59 -30.20 -33.72
CA ALA A 90 15.58 -28.76 -33.48
C ALA A 90 14.66 -28.45 -32.29
N THR A 91 15.11 -27.64 -31.35
CA THR A 91 14.30 -27.26 -30.19
C THR A 91 14.30 -25.76 -30.00
N SER A 92 13.22 -25.23 -29.45
CA SER A 92 12.98 -23.78 -29.37
C SER A 92 13.88 -23.00 -28.41
N LEU A 93 14.86 -23.64 -27.76
CA LEU A 93 15.68 -23.09 -26.67
C LEU A 93 17.09 -23.73 -26.64
N ASP A 94 17.61 -24.19 -27.79
CA ASP A 94 18.93 -24.84 -27.87
C ASP A 94 20.09 -23.87 -28.14
N GLY A 95 19.81 -22.57 -28.25
CA GLY A 95 20.83 -21.54 -28.45
C GLY A 95 21.19 -21.35 -29.92
N VAL A 96 20.49 -22.00 -30.86
CA VAL A 96 20.82 -21.98 -32.27
C VAL A 96 19.56 -21.72 -33.11
N LYS A 97 19.65 -20.77 -34.05
CA LYS A 97 18.57 -20.53 -35.02
C LYS A 97 18.41 -21.73 -35.95
N ASN A 98 17.43 -22.59 -35.69
CA ASN A 98 17.20 -23.81 -36.46
C ASN A 98 15.70 -24.10 -36.67
N GLY A 99 15.38 -25.16 -37.42
CA GLY A 99 13.99 -25.53 -37.69
C GLY A 99 13.19 -24.42 -38.37
N SER A 100 12.06 -24.02 -37.78
CA SER A 100 11.16 -22.97 -38.31
C SER A 100 11.45 -21.56 -37.77
N GLU A 101 12.45 -21.40 -36.90
CA GLU A 101 12.71 -20.14 -36.19
C GLU A 101 13.07 -18.96 -37.09
N THR A 102 12.68 -17.74 -36.68
CA THR A 102 13.02 -16.52 -37.41
C THR A 102 14.21 -15.77 -36.82
N ASP A 103 14.50 -15.96 -35.54
CA ASP A 103 15.76 -15.62 -34.87
C ASP A 103 16.15 -16.74 -33.90
N VAL A 104 17.33 -16.69 -33.30
CA VAL A 104 17.81 -17.70 -32.34
C VAL A 104 16.79 -17.91 -31.23
N ASP A 105 16.26 -19.13 -31.11
CA ASP A 105 15.32 -19.57 -30.09
C ASP A 105 13.97 -18.83 -30.08
N CYS A 106 13.57 -18.20 -31.19
CA CYS A 106 12.30 -17.49 -31.26
C CYS A 106 11.68 -17.36 -32.66
N GLY A 107 10.37 -17.11 -32.65
CA GLY A 107 9.55 -16.90 -33.84
C GLY A 107 9.38 -18.16 -34.68
N GLY A 108 8.70 -18.02 -35.81
CA GLY A 108 8.32 -19.17 -36.62
C GLY A 108 7.16 -19.96 -36.05
N GLY A 109 6.70 -20.95 -36.80
CA GLY A 109 5.58 -21.82 -36.43
C GLY A 109 6.00 -23.28 -36.24
N VAL A 110 5.12 -24.20 -36.61
CA VAL A 110 5.42 -25.64 -36.66
C VAL A 110 6.64 -25.88 -37.58
N PRO A 111 7.56 -26.81 -37.24
CA PRO A 111 7.50 -27.72 -36.09
C PRO A 111 8.11 -27.19 -34.78
N THR A 112 9.01 -26.20 -34.82
CA THR A 112 9.75 -25.77 -33.62
C THR A 112 8.84 -25.10 -32.58
N ASN A 113 7.81 -24.36 -33.02
CA ASN A 113 6.87 -23.62 -32.16
C ASN A 113 7.60 -22.79 -31.08
N ALA A 114 8.63 -22.04 -31.50
CA ALA A 114 9.44 -21.25 -30.59
C ALA A 114 8.65 -20.09 -29.96
N PRO A 115 9.04 -19.60 -28.77
CA PRO A 115 8.41 -18.42 -28.19
C PRO A 115 8.51 -17.23 -29.14
N LYS A 116 7.60 -16.27 -29.02
CA LYS A 116 7.63 -15.07 -29.85
C LYS A 116 8.90 -14.26 -29.59
N CYS A 117 9.46 -13.73 -30.66
CA CYS A 117 10.65 -12.90 -30.65
C CYS A 117 10.42 -11.54 -29.97
N LEU A 118 11.41 -11.13 -29.17
CA LEU A 118 11.46 -9.81 -28.55
C LEU A 118 11.88 -8.72 -29.56
N ALA A 119 11.89 -7.46 -29.14
CA ALA A 119 12.22 -6.33 -29.98
C ALA A 119 13.62 -6.49 -30.60
N ASP A 120 13.80 -5.95 -31.80
CA ASP A 120 15.01 -6.00 -32.63
C ASP A 120 15.43 -7.38 -33.16
N LYS A 121 14.75 -8.45 -32.74
CA LYS A 121 14.96 -9.81 -33.26
C LYS A 121 14.38 -9.98 -34.66
N ALA A 122 15.02 -10.83 -35.44
CA ALA A 122 14.61 -11.12 -36.80
C ALA A 122 13.25 -11.81 -36.87
N CYS A 123 12.42 -11.36 -37.81
CA CYS A 123 11.09 -11.90 -38.05
C CYS A 123 10.80 -11.97 -39.55
N LYS A 124 9.83 -12.82 -39.91
CA LYS A 124 9.27 -12.93 -41.27
C LYS A 124 7.81 -12.47 -41.30
N ALA A 125 7.10 -12.58 -40.20
CA ALA A 125 5.69 -12.24 -40.06
C ALA A 125 5.40 -11.62 -38.68
N ALA A 126 4.25 -10.96 -38.55
CA ALA A 126 3.82 -10.32 -37.31
C ALA A 126 3.71 -11.34 -36.16
N GLU A 127 3.28 -12.56 -36.46
CA GLU A 127 3.06 -13.64 -35.51
C GLU A 127 4.35 -14.11 -34.84
N ASP A 128 5.50 -13.88 -35.49
CA ASP A 128 6.82 -14.18 -34.92
C ASP A 128 7.14 -13.27 -33.74
N CYS A 129 6.53 -12.09 -33.64
CA CYS A 129 6.90 -11.04 -32.69
C CYS A 129 5.94 -10.97 -31.50
N LEU A 130 6.48 -10.73 -30.30
CA LEU A 130 5.68 -10.60 -29.07
C LEU A 130 4.58 -9.54 -29.24
N TRP A 131 4.95 -8.37 -29.77
CA TRP A 131 4.06 -7.23 -30.03
C TRP A 131 3.25 -7.32 -31.34
N GLY A 132 3.37 -8.41 -32.10
CA GLY A 132 2.58 -8.59 -33.31
C GLY A 132 2.95 -7.65 -34.46
N SER A 133 4.18 -7.13 -34.51
CA SER A 133 4.66 -6.25 -35.60
C SER A 133 6.05 -6.67 -36.07
N CYS A 134 6.17 -6.94 -37.37
CA CYS A 134 7.43 -7.25 -38.03
C CYS A 134 7.73 -6.18 -39.07
N ASP A 135 8.53 -5.19 -38.70
CA ASP A 135 8.82 -4.01 -39.51
C ASP A 135 10.30 -4.03 -39.97
N GLY A 136 10.53 -4.01 -41.28
CA GLY A 136 11.88 -4.10 -41.83
C GLY A 136 12.60 -5.42 -41.52
N GLY A 137 11.85 -6.50 -41.30
CA GLY A 137 12.38 -7.82 -40.94
C GLY A 137 12.80 -7.94 -39.48
N LYS A 138 12.41 -6.99 -38.62
CA LYS A 138 12.65 -7.02 -37.17
C LYS A 138 11.38 -6.78 -36.38
N CYS A 139 11.31 -7.39 -35.21
CA CYS A 139 10.22 -7.14 -34.27
C CYS A 139 10.32 -5.74 -33.69
N SER A 140 9.21 -5.00 -33.69
CA SER A 140 9.11 -3.75 -32.93
C SER A 140 8.87 -4.03 -31.44
N GLY A 141 9.23 -3.09 -30.57
CA GLY A 141 8.79 -3.08 -29.16
C GLY A 141 7.41 -2.42 -28.99
N ASP A 142 7.09 -2.06 -27.74
CA ASP A 142 5.87 -1.34 -27.33
C ASP A 142 5.54 -0.17 -28.26
N LYS A 143 4.29 -0.13 -28.74
CA LYS A 143 3.76 1.01 -29.50
C LYS A 143 3.00 1.97 -28.57
N PRO A 144 3.44 3.24 -28.45
CA PRO A 144 2.78 4.20 -27.58
C PRO A 144 1.28 4.36 -27.86
N GLY A 145 0.47 4.31 -26.80
CA GLY A 145 -0.97 4.50 -26.83
C GLY A 145 -1.78 3.27 -27.22
N VAL A 146 -1.15 2.10 -27.36
CA VAL A 146 -1.82 0.84 -27.71
C VAL A 146 -1.46 -0.21 -26.66
N LYS A 147 -2.44 -1.05 -26.28
CA LYS A 147 -2.19 -2.23 -25.47
C LYS A 147 -1.66 -3.36 -26.37
N ASP A 148 -0.37 -3.67 -26.28
CA ASP A 148 0.30 -4.68 -27.09
C ASP A 148 1.26 -5.57 -26.28
N GLY A 149 1.87 -6.56 -26.93
CA GLY A 149 2.79 -7.50 -26.27
C GLY A 149 2.16 -8.23 -25.09
N ASP A 150 2.81 -8.17 -23.93
CA ASP A 150 2.34 -8.72 -22.66
C ASP A 150 1.81 -7.66 -21.67
N GLN A 151 1.54 -6.44 -22.16
CA GLN A 151 0.98 -5.36 -21.36
C GLN A 151 -0.35 -5.74 -20.71
N THR A 152 -0.57 -5.26 -19.48
CA THR A 152 -1.84 -5.46 -18.77
C THR A 152 -2.74 -4.23 -18.79
N ASP A 153 -2.20 -3.03 -19.06
CA ASP A 153 -2.92 -1.83 -19.47
C ASP A 153 -2.12 -1.11 -20.57
N VAL A 154 -2.70 -0.10 -21.22
CA VAL A 154 -2.02 0.64 -22.30
C VAL A 154 -0.70 1.24 -21.81
N ASP A 155 0.39 0.91 -22.51
CA ASP A 155 1.76 1.35 -22.24
C ASP A 155 2.36 0.89 -20.90
N CYS A 156 1.77 -0.11 -20.23
CA CYS A 156 2.27 -0.58 -18.93
C CYS A 156 1.85 -2.00 -18.54
N GLY A 157 2.54 -2.53 -17.53
CA GLY A 157 2.30 -3.85 -16.96
C GLY A 157 2.85 -4.98 -17.84
N GLY A 158 2.84 -6.21 -17.36
CA GLY A 158 3.59 -7.28 -18.01
C GLY A 158 5.08 -7.24 -17.64
N VAL A 159 5.87 -8.08 -18.29
CA VAL A 159 7.30 -8.24 -18.01
C VAL A 159 8.14 -7.26 -18.82
N HIS A 160 7.67 -6.83 -20.00
CA HIS A 160 8.47 -6.04 -20.95
C HIS A 160 8.11 -4.56 -21.01
N SER A 161 7.12 -4.12 -20.22
CA SER A 161 6.70 -2.72 -20.12
C SER A 161 6.88 -2.18 -18.71
N PRO A 162 6.93 -0.83 -18.52
CA PRO A 162 6.99 -0.24 -17.19
C PRO A 162 5.79 -0.66 -16.33
N PRO A 163 5.94 -0.76 -15.00
CA PRO A 163 4.80 -1.02 -14.12
C PRO A 163 3.71 0.06 -14.27
N CYS A 164 2.47 -0.38 -14.28
CA CYS A 164 1.30 0.47 -14.29
C CYS A 164 1.15 1.25 -12.99
N ASP A 165 0.66 2.47 -13.14
CA ASP A 165 0.25 3.31 -12.01
C ASP A 165 -1.05 2.79 -11.37
N TRP A 166 -1.45 3.36 -10.23
CA TRP A 166 -2.66 2.92 -9.54
C TRP A 166 -3.93 3.05 -10.41
N GLU A 167 -4.93 2.21 -10.10
CA GLU A 167 -6.22 2.04 -10.80
C GLU A 167 -6.14 1.54 -12.25
N ARG A 168 -4.93 1.33 -12.78
CA ARG A 168 -4.69 0.69 -14.08
C ARG A 168 -4.83 -0.82 -14.01
N SER A 169 -5.18 -1.43 -15.12
CA SER A 169 -5.37 -2.87 -15.21
C SER A 169 -4.08 -3.63 -14.92
N CYS A 170 -4.20 -4.74 -14.19
CA CYS A 170 -3.09 -5.61 -13.85
C CYS A 170 -3.53 -7.08 -13.82
N GLN A 171 -2.56 -7.98 -13.95
CA GLN A 171 -2.74 -9.41 -13.77
C GLN A 171 -1.87 -9.95 -12.63
N PHE A 172 -0.71 -9.35 -12.40
CA PHE A 172 0.24 -9.72 -11.36
C PHE A 172 0.71 -8.50 -10.58
N ASP A 173 1.15 -8.70 -9.34
CA ASP A 173 1.68 -7.64 -8.48
C ASP A 173 2.81 -6.83 -9.13
N ARG A 174 3.67 -7.48 -9.93
CA ARG A 174 4.76 -6.82 -10.68
C ARG A 174 4.26 -5.81 -11.71
N ASP A 175 3.03 -5.96 -12.17
CA ASP A 175 2.46 -5.06 -13.17
C ASP A 175 2.19 -3.69 -12.55
N CYS A 176 2.26 -3.54 -11.23
CA CYS A 176 1.91 -2.32 -10.53
C CYS A 176 3.15 -1.66 -9.93
N ALA A 177 3.27 -0.35 -10.09
CA ALA A 177 4.34 0.43 -9.47
C ALA A 177 4.32 0.33 -7.93
N GLY A 178 3.11 0.22 -7.35
CA GLY A 178 2.90 -0.05 -5.92
C GLY A 178 3.13 -1.51 -5.50
N GLY A 179 3.46 -2.40 -6.44
CA GLY A 179 3.79 -3.80 -6.19
C GLY A 179 2.62 -4.68 -5.76
N VAL A 180 1.37 -4.22 -5.91
CA VAL A 180 0.17 -4.99 -5.54
C VAL A 180 -0.94 -4.80 -6.57
N CYS A 181 -1.39 -5.91 -7.14
CA CYS A 181 -2.56 -5.99 -8.00
C CYS A 181 -3.79 -6.34 -7.15
N GLY A 182 -4.78 -5.46 -7.16
CA GLY A 182 -6.01 -5.61 -6.39
C GLY A 182 -6.90 -6.74 -6.89
N PRO A 183 -7.87 -7.19 -6.07
CA PRO A 183 -8.81 -8.25 -6.44
C PRO A 183 -9.73 -7.88 -7.62
N ASP A 184 -9.85 -6.59 -7.94
CA ASP A 184 -10.56 -6.06 -9.10
C ASP A 184 -9.68 -5.95 -10.36
N GLN A 185 -8.50 -6.59 -10.35
CA GLN A 185 -7.50 -6.53 -11.42
C GLN A 185 -7.04 -5.11 -11.72
N LYS A 186 -6.95 -4.28 -10.67
CA LYS A 186 -6.41 -2.92 -10.76
C LYS A 186 -5.28 -2.70 -9.77
N CYS A 187 -4.28 -1.94 -10.18
CA CYS A 187 -3.17 -1.58 -9.32
C CYS A 187 -3.65 -0.77 -8.11
N LEU A 188 -3.26 -1.18 -6.91
CA LEU A 188 -3.64 -0.48 -5.69
C LEU A 188 -2.81 0.80 -5.51
N VAL A 189 -3.38 1.79 -4.82
CA VAL A 189 -2.74 3.09 -4.51
C VAL A 189 -1.47 2.91 -3.67
N GLY A 190 -1.44 1.88 -2.82
CA GLY A 190 -0.28 1.47 -2.04
C GLY A 190 -0.46 0.04 -1.52
N PRO A 191 0.64 -0.62 -1.10
CA PRO A 191 0.59 -2.00 -0.62
C PRO A 191 -0.29 -2.18 0.63
N SER A 192 -0.48 -1.15 1.45
CA SER A 192 -1.38 -1.20 2.61
C SER A 192 -2.84 -1.47 2.25
N CYS A 193 -3.21 -1.21 0.99
CA CYS A 193 -4.59 -1.28 0.51
C CYS A 193 -5.05 -2.71 0.22
N ALA A 194 -4.14 -3.70 0.30
CA ALA A 194 -4.43 -5.10 -0.03
C ALA A 194 -5.49 -5.74 0.89
N THR A 195 -5.71 -5.18 2.09
CA THR A 195 -6.77 -5.62 3.00
C THR A 195 -8.15 -5.12 2.54
N ALA A 196 -9.18 -5.92 2.77
CA ALA A 196 -10.57 -5.47 2.59
C ALA A 196 -10.93 -4.40 3.63
N HIS A 197 -10.94 -4.80 4.90
CA HIS A 197 -11.32 -3.97 6.04
C HIS A 197 -10.27 -2.91 6.33
N GLY A 198 -10.63 -1.63 6.09
CA GLY A 198 -9.74 -0.48 6.24
C GLY A 198 -8.84 -0.20 5.03
N GLY A 199 -8.86 -1.03 4.00
CA GLY A 199 -8.05 -0.87 2.78
C GLY A 199 -8.93 -0.57 1.57
N THR A 200 -9.27 -1.59 0.78
CA THR A 200 -10.15 -1.46 -0.40
C THR A 200 -11.58 -1.01 -0.07
N THR A 201 -11.97 -1.04 1.20
CA THR A 201 -13.18 -0.37 1.70
C THR A 201 -12.92 0.21 3.10
N CYS A 202 -13.51 1.37 3.41
CA CYS A 202 -13.63 1.83 4.80
C CYS A 202 -14.76 1.12 5.58
N GLY A 203 -15.33 0.06 5.03
CA GLY A 203 -16.32 -0.81 5.67
C GLY A 203 -17.69 -0.82 4.98
N THR A 204 -18.51 -1.80 5.39
CA THR A 204 -19.94 -1.86 5.06
C THR A 204 -20.74 -1.34 6.25
N GLY A 205 -20.99 -0.05 6.25
CA GLY A 205 -21.87 0.62 7.17
C GLY A 205 -21.24 0.93 8.53
N GLU A 206 -21.84 1.89 9.21
CA GLU A 206 -21.43 2.32 10.54
C GLU A 206 -22.14 1.48 11.61
N LEU A 207 -21.71 1.59 12.88
CA LEU A 207 -22.44 1.03 14.03
C LEU A 207 -23.92 1.45 14.04
N ASP A 208 -24.22 2.63 13.47
CA ASP A 208 -25.54 3.24 13.44
C ASP A 208 -26.22 3.18 12.05
N ASP A 209 -25.54 2.68 11.01
CA ASP A 209 -26.13 2.51 9.67
C ASP A 209 -25.34 1.48 8.83
N ALA A 210 -25.69 0.20 9.02
CA ALA A 210 -25.10 -0.94 8.31
C ALA A 210 -25.31 -0.91 6.78
N THR A 211 -26.11 0.02 6.23
CA THR A 211 -26.46 0.07 4.81
C THR A 211 -25.55 0.96 3.97
N LYS A 212 -24.78 1.86 4.61
CA LYS A 212 -23.84 2.73 3.90
C LYS A 212 -22.65 1.93 3.37
N LYS A 213 -22.32 2.10 2.09
CA LYS A 213 -21.08 1.56 1.53
C LYS A 213 -20.06 2.69 1.46
N HIS A 214 -18.92 2.49 2.10
CA HIS A 214 -17.80 3.40 1.96
C HIS A 214 -16.97 3.01 0.73
N GLU A 215 -16.38 4.00 0.07
CA GLU A 215 -15.38 3.75 -0.96
C GLU A 215 -14.06 3.26 -0.34
N SER A 216 -13.05 3.05 -1.18
CA SER A 216 -11.72 2.66 -0.73
C SER A 216 -11.12 3.68 0.25
N CYS A 217 -10.63 3.16 1.38
CA CYS A 217 -9.90 3.94 2.38
C CYS A 217 -8.51 4.38 1.91
N CYS A 218 -8.09 3.89 0.74
CA CYS A 218 -6.89 4.33 0.06
C CYS A 218 -7.12 5.40 -0.99
N LYS A 219 -8.35 5.91 -1.14
CA LYS A 219 -8.61 6.97 -2.11
C LYS A 219 -7.72 8.17 -1.83
N THR A 220 -7.09 8.68 -2.88
CA THR A 220 -6.17 9.81 -2.82
C THR A 220 -6.56 10.82 -3.88
N LEU A 221 -6.57 12.10 -3.51
CA LEU A 221 -7.10 13.17 -4.35
C LEU A 221 -5.96 14.08 -4.79
N LEU A 222 -6.00 14.51 -6.06
CA LEU A 222 -5.10 15.55 -6.54
C LEU A 222 -5.31 16.82 -5.71
N VAL A 223 -4.22 17.49 -5.33
CA VAL A 223 -4.25 18.82 -4.72
C VAL A 223 -3.97 19.85 -5.83
N PRO A 224 -5.00 20.30 -6.57
CA PRO A 224 -4.80 21.19 -7.72
C PRO A 224 -4.15 22.50 -7.30
N GLY A 225 -3.10 22.89 -8.03
CA GLY A 225 -2.38 24.14 -7.80
C GLY A 225 -1.32 24.10 -6.70
N PHE A 226 -1.22 23.00 -5.94
CA PHE A 226 -0.13 22.80 -4.98
C PHE A 226 1.06 22.09 -5.61
N THR A 227 2.26 22.52 -5.27
CA THR A 227 3.53 21.88 -5.66
C THR A 227 4.43 21.77 -4.43
N ASP A 228 5.03 20.61 -4.19
CA ASP A 228 6.07 20.47 -3.18
C ASP A 228 7.43 20.82 -3.80
N ALA A 229 8.12 21.82 -3.25
CA ALA A 229 9.41 22.28 -3.74
C ALA A 229 10.51 21.20 -3.73
N ARG A 230 10.36 20.15 -2.94
CA ARG A 230 11.28 19.02 -2.83
C ARG A 230 10.96 17.90 -3.83
N GLN A 231 9.82 17.98 -4.52
CA GLN A 231 9.39 17.04 -5.55
C GLN A 231 9.06 17.82 -6.83
N PRO A 232 10.06 18.48 -7.46
CA PRO A 232 9.84 19.29 -8.64
C PRO A 232 9.22 18.45 -9.76
N ASN A 233 8.31 19.07 -10.53
CA ASN A 233 7.59 18.45 -11.65
C ASN A 233 6.62 17.32 -11.28
N LYS A 234 6.47 16.98 -10.00
CA LYS A 234 5.46 16.03 -9.54
C LYS A 234 4.15 16.73 -9.19
N LYS A 235 3.04 16.08 -9.51
CA LYS A 235 1.71 16.41 -8.98
C LYS A 235 1.59 15.83 -7.56
N VAL A 236 1.00 16.62 -6.67
CA VAL A 236 0.80 16.23 -5.28
C VAL A 236 -0.61 15.68 -5.11
N TYR A 237 -0.69 14.50 -4.52
CA TYR A 237 -1.94 13.87 -4.10
C TYR A 237 -1.95 13.80 -2.57
N LEU A 238 -3.13 13.93 -1.98
CA LEU A 238 -3.32 13.80 -0.55
C LEU A 238 -4.41 12.75 -0.30
N ASP A 239 -4.12 11.77 0.55
CA ASP A 239 -5.07 10.74 0.91
C ASP A 239 -6.34 11.40 1.48
N LYS A 240 -7.51 11.00 0.93
CA LYS A 240 -8.81 11.53 1.30
C LYS A 240 -9.13 11.27 2.77
N TYR A 241 -8.63 10.14 3.25
CA TYR A 241 -8.92 9.52 4.54
C TYR A 241 -7.64 9.37 5.37
N GLU A 242 -7.80 9.38 6.69
CA GLU A 242 -6.73 9.02 7.61
C GLU A 242 -6.30 7.56 7.44
N ILE A 243 -5.07 7.27 7.82
CA ILE A 243 -4.52 5.91 7.86
C ILE A 243 -5.39 5.08 8.79
N THR A 244 -5.89 3.94 8.31
CA THR A 244 -6.70 3.03 9.13
C THR A 244 -5.84 2.07 9.93
N ALA A 245 -6.41 1.52 11.01
CA ALA A 245 -5.73 0.48 11.79
C ALA A 245 -5.42 -0.77 10.93
N GLY A 246 -6.31 -1.13 9.99
CA GLY A 246 -6.11 -2.22 9.04
C GLY A 246 -4.92 -2.00 8.12
N ARG A 247 -4.77 -0.79 7.56
CA ARG A 247 -3.62 -0.44 6.71
C ARG A 247 -2.30 -0.53 7.49
N MET A 248 -2.25 0.01 8.71
CA MET A 248 -1.06 -0.10 9.56
C MET A 248 -0.73 -1.56 9.90
N ARG A 249 -1.75 -2.39 10.10
CA ARG A 249 -1.55 -3.81 10.35
C ARG A 249 -0.91 -4.51 9.14
N VAL A 250 -1.41 -4.25 7.93
CA VAL A 250 -0.80 -4.79 6.69
C VAL A 250 0.68 -4.39 6.61
N PHE A 251 1.02 -3.13 6.89
CA PHE A 251 2.41 -2.69 6.91
C PHE A 251 3.29 -3.52 7.84
N LEU A 252 2.87 -3.71 9.10
CA LEU A 252 3.65 -4.49 10.06
C LEU A 252 3.73 -5.98 9.67
N GLU A 253 2.62 -6.57 9.24
CA GLU A 253 2.59 -7.98 8.82
C GLU A 253 3.44 -8.23 7.57
N GLU A 254 3.45 -7.32 6.59
CA GLU A 254 4.30 -7.43 5.40
C GLU A 254 5.78 -7.31 5.70
N LEU A 255 6.16 -6.45 6.65
CA LEU A 255 7.54 -6.42 7.13
C LEU A 255 7.91 -7.71 7.87
N ALA A 256 7.01 -8.23 8.69
CA ALA A 256 7.20 -9.48 9.41
C ALA A 256 7.39 -10.68 8.48
N LYS A 257 6.63 -10.76 7.37
CA LYS A 257 6.79 -11.82 6.34
C LYS A 257 8.17 -11.82 5.67
N LYS A 258 8.83 -10.66 5.61
CA LYS A 258 10.15 -10.48 4.97
C LYS A 258 11.30 -10.67 5.96
N ASP A 259 11.01 -10.74 7.25
CA ASP A 259 11.99 -10.92 8.30
C ASP A 259 12.15 -12.41 8.65
N PRO A 260 13.39 -12.95 8.78
CA PRO A 260 13.61 -14.35 9.09
C PRO A 260 12.97 -14.82 10.41
N ASP A 261 12.82 -13.93 11.38
CA ASP A 261 12.24 -14.24 12.69
C ASP A 261 10.72 -14.02 12.73
N GLY A 262 10.10 -13.59 11.62
CA GLY A 262 8.67 -13.36 11.53
C GLY A 262 8.20 -12.13 12.32
N VAL A 263 9.08 -11.14 12.52
CA VAL A 263 8.80 -9.92 13.30
C VAL A 263 8.93 -8.65 12.46
N PRO A 264 8.10 -7.61 12.69
CA PRO A 264 8.16 -6.38 11.92
C PRO A 264 9.40 -5.58 12.32
N ASN A 265 10.35 -5.45 11.40
CA ASN A 265 11.55 -4.63 11.60
C ASN A 265 11.44 -3.29 10.84
N VAL A 266 10.60 -2.39 11.36
CA VAL A 266 10.37 -1.05 10.78
C VAL A 266 11.68 -0.24 10.77
N LYS A 267 12.47 -0.37 11.83
CA LYS A 267 13.78 0.30 11.97
C LYS A 267 14.75 -0.09 10.86
N ALA A 268 14.94 -1.39 10.62
CA ALA A 268 15.80 -1.88 9.54
C ALA A 268 15.27 -1.49 8.17
N TRP A 269 13.94 -1.52 7.99
CA TRP A 269 13.32 -1.11 6.73
C TRP A 269 13.58 0.37 6.43
N ILE A 270 13.32 1.28 7.38
CA ILE A 270 13.57 2.72 7.20
C ILE A 270 15.04 3.03 6.99
N THR A 271 15.94 2.32 7.67
CA THR A 271 17.39 2.48 7.48
C THR A 271 17.80 2.17 6.03
N LYS A 272 17.15 1.19 5.39
CA LYS A 272 17.41 0.82 3.98
C LYS A 272 16.65 1.70 2.98
N ASN A 273 15.52 2.29 3.39
CA ASN A 273 14.59 3.01 2.52
C ASN A 273 14.35 4.45 3.01
N THR A 274 15.39 5.13 3.49
CA THR A 274 15.26 6.41 4.19
C THR A 274 14.67 7.49 3.27
N PRO A 275 13.48 8.05 3.57
CA PRO A 275 12.90 9.13 2.79
C PRO A 275 13.72 10.43 2.88
N ALA A 276 13.63 11.28 1.87
CA ALA A 276 14.37 12.55 1.83
C ALA A 276 14.05 13.49 3.02
N ARG A 277 12.82 13.46 3.55
CA ARG A 277 12.38 14.29 4.70
C ARG A 277 12.58 13.59 6.06
N TRP A 278 13.21 12.41 6.08
CA TRP A 278 13.45 11.66 7.33
C TRP A 278 14.71 12.17 8.04
N SER A 279 14.63 12.37 9.36
CA SER A 279 15.83 12.61 10.17
C SER A 279 16.32 11.32 10.83
N ALA A 280 17.61 11.06 10.67
CA ALA A 280 18.27 9.87 11.21
C ALA A 280 18.15 9.75 12.74
N SER A 281 18.03 10.88 13.45
CA SER A 281 17.86 10.88 14.92
C SER A 281 16.55 10.22 15.39
N TRP A 282 15.60 9.99 14.47
CA TRP A 282 14.31 9.39 14.76
C TRP A 282 14.31 7.87 14.60
N THR A 283 15.29 7.30 13.88
CA THR A 283 15.32 5.89 13.52
C THR A 283 15.44 4.97 14.74
N GLU A 284 16.13 5.40 15.80
CA GLU A 284 16.31 4.61 17.02
C GLU A 284 14.99 4.33 17.75
N MET A 285 13.98 5.17 17.54
CA MET A 285 12.67 5.06 18.16
C MET A 285 11.70 4.18 17.38
N LEU A 286 12.12 3.58 16.26
CA LEU A 286 11.25 2.70 15.48
C LEU A 286 11.31 1.26 15.97
N PRO A 287 10.23 0.49 15.79
CA PRO A 287 10.19 -0.91 16.22
C PRO A 287 11.12 -1.80 15.41
N GLU A 288 11.75 -2.73 16.12
CA GLU A 288 12.58 -3.82 15.59
C GLU A 288 11.95 -5.20 15.82
N GLY A 289 10.67 -5.22 16.21
CA GLY A 289 9.83 -6.40 16.32
C GLY A 289 8.48 -6.08 16.96
N TRP A 290 7.71 -7.13 17.28
CA TRP A 290 6.40 -7.00 17.91
C TRP A 290 6.51 -6.53 19.36
N GLN A 291 7.35 -7.18 20.15
CA GLN A 291 7.68 -6.80 21.54
C GLN A 291 9.18 -6.49 21.70
N GLN A 292 9.99 -6.85 20.72
CA GLN A 292 11.42 -6.65 20.71
C GLN A 292 11.76 -5.16 20.59
N GLY A 293 12.83 -4.77 21.26
CA GLY A 293 13.38 -3.42 21.19
C GLY A 293 13.32 -2.69 22.52
N GLN A 294 14.48 -2.18 22.92
CA GLN A 294 14.61 -1.24 24.02
C GLN A 294 15.54 -0.11 23.62
N LEU A 295 15.21 1.10 24.06
CA LEU A 295 16.01 2.28 23.84
C LEU A 295 16.31 2.94 25.19
N THR A 296 17.60 3.15 25.46
CA THR A 296 18.04 3.89 26.64
C THR A 296 18.49 5.28 26.20
N TYR A 297 17.97 6.30 26.86
CA TYR A 297 18.29 7.70 26.56
C TYR A 297 18.40 8.51 27.84
N THR A 298 19.03 9.67 27.74
CA THR A 298 19.20 10.58 28.86
C THR A 298 18.45 11.88 28.58
N THR A 299 17.61 12.30 29.54
CA THR A 299 17.02 13.63 29.55
C THR A 299 17.89 14.56 30.39
N THR A 300 18.12 15.77 29.89
CA THR A 300 18.85 16.85 30.57
C THR A 300 18.06 18.14 30.46
N THR A 301 18.30 19.07 31.38
CA THR A 301 17.72 20.41 31.33
C THR A 301 18.80 21.46 31.01
N PRO A 302 18.77 22.13 29.83
CA PRO A 302 17.90 21.88 28.66
C PRO A 302 18.32 20.61 27.89
N THR A 303 17.46 20.09 27.02
CA THR A 303 17.76 18.84 26.30
C THR A 303 18.78 19.02 25.18
N GLN A 304 19.83 18.22 25.29
CA GLN A 304 20.87 17.96 24.28
C GLN A 304 20.30 17.50 22.94
N ASN A 305 19.54 16.41 23.04
CA ASN A 305 19.12 15.60 21.91
C ASN A 305 17.63 15.79 21.65
N GLN A 306 17.30 16.50 20.57
CA GLN A 306 15.93 16.77 20.13
C GLN A 306 15.17 15.51 19.69
N ALA A 307 15.85 14.35 19.61
CA ALA A 307 15.22 13.04 19.54
C ALA A 307 14.20 12.83 20.67
N TYR A 308 14.54 13.27 21.88
CA TYR A 308 13.85 12.96 23.12
C TYR A 308 13.19 14.20 23.72
N PRO A 309 12.08 14.05 24.45
CA PRO A 309 11.45 15.18 25.13
C PRO A 309 12.38 15.65 26.25
N ALA A 310 12.76 16.92 26.22
CA ALA A 310 12.92 17.64 27.49
C ALA A 310 12.45 19.07 27.35
N GLN A 311 12.55 19.78 28.46
CA GLN A 311 11.80 20.97 28.81
C GLN A 311 11.54 21.89 27.62
N ASP A 312 10.25 22.17 27.42
CA ASP A 312 9.65 23.08 26.45
C ASP A 312 10.56 24.30 26.17
N GLN A 313 11.07 24.43 24.95
CA GLN A 313 11.81 25.65 24.54
C GLN A 313 10.93 26.92 24.66
N MET A 314 9.61 26.78 24.79
CA MET A 314 8.67 27.88 25.05
C MET A 314 8.32 28.10 26.53
N ALA A 315 8.88 27.32 27.48
CA ALA A 315 8.81 27.66 28.90
C ALA A 315 9.44 29.05 29.22
N GLN A 316 10.17 29.62 28.26
CA GLN A 316 10.72 30.98 28.33
C GLN A 316 9.77 32.08 27.82
N GLN A 317 8.57 31.77 27.28
CA GLN A 317 7.74 32.77 26.58
C GLN A 317 6.24 32.80 26.93
N LEU A 318 5.74 31.98 27.87
CA LEU A 318 4.32 32.03 28.29
C LEU A 318 4.13 32.55 29.73
N PRO A 319 3.02 33.27 30.02
CA PRO A 319 2.72 33.82 31.35
C PRO A 319 2.23 32.79 32.39
N ARG A 320 2.19 31.48 32.05
CA ARG A 320 1.95 30.40 33.00
C ARG A 320 3.10 29.39 32.91
N THR A 321 3.74 29.13 34.04
CA THR A 321 4.73 28.07 34.21
C THR A 321 4.11 26.73 33.81
N PRO A 322 4.78 25.90 32.98
CA PRO A 322 4.30 24.55 32.73
C PRO A 322 4.15 23.80 34.06
N GLN A 323 3.02 23.10 34.25
CA GLN A 323 2.79 22.27 35.45
C GLN A 323 3.54 20.93 35.41
N PHE A 324 4.41 20.72 34.41
CA PHE A 324 5.13 19.47 34.18
C PHE A 324 6.64 19.70 34.25
N THR A 325 7.31 18.89 35.05
CA THR A 325 8.77 18.88 35.17
C THR A 325 9.28 17.55 34.65
N ILE A 326 10.11 17.57 33.61
CA ILE A 326 10.89 16.40 33.18
C ILE A 326 12.04 16.23 34.16
N ARG A 327 12.18 15.04 34.75
CA ARG A 327 13.32 14.74 35.62
C ARG A 327 14.56 14.43 34.76
N ASP A 328 15.68 15.08 35.06
CA ASP A 328 16.98 14.71 34.49
C ASP A 328 17.34 13.29 34.92
N GLY A 329 17.78 12.46 33.96
CA GLY A 329 18.12 11.07 34.23
C GLY A 329 18.18 10.20 32.98
N SER A 330 18.60 8.95 33.18
CA SER A 330 18.58 7.93 32.13
C SER A 330 17.30 7.10 32.24
N TRP A 331 16.67 6.88 31.10
CA TRP A 331 15.40 6.19 30.96
C TRP A 331 15.53 5.09 29.94
N THR A 332 14.91 3.94 30.20
CA THR A 332 14.81 2.84 29.24
C THR A 332 13.35 2.66 28.88
N ILE A 333 13.08 2.56 27.59
CA ILE A 333 11.73 2.38 27.04
C ILE A 333 11.69 1.17 26.11
N SER A 334 10.52 0.54 26.02
CA SER A 334 10.26 -0.50 25.01
C SER A 334 9.85 0.13 23.68
N THR A 335 10.48 -0.27 22.59
CA THR A 335 10.21 0.25 21.23
C THR A 335 9.48 -0.74 20.33
N GLY A 336 9.12 -1.93 20.82
CA GLY A 336 8.37 -2.91 20.02
C GLY A 336 7.02 -2.36 19.54
N ALA A 337 6.58 -2.79 18.36
CA ALA A 337 5.41 -2.27 17.66
C ALA A 337 4.13 -2.36 18.51
N ASN A 338 3.99 -3.44 19.29
CA ASN A 338 2.83 -3.62 20.16
C ASN A 338 2.84 -2.63 21.34
N PHE A 339 4.01 -2.27 21.87
CA PHE A 339 4.11 -1.22 22.89
C PHE A 339 3.80 0.16 22.31
N GLU A 340 4.24 0.41 21.08
CA GLU A 340 4.00 1.66 20.37
C GLU A 340 2.54 1.86 19.96
N LEU A 341 1.83 0.80 19.58
CA LEU A 341 0.40 0.85 19.25
C LEU A 341 -0.50 0.59 20.46
N GLY A 342 0.09 0.08 21.55
CA GLY A 342 -0.58 -0.26 22.79
C GLY A 342 -0.64 0.89 23.80
N PRO A 343 -0.96 0.58 25.06
CA PRO A 343 -1.22 1.58 26.09
C PRO A 343 0.06 2.23 26.66
N PHE A 344 1.25 1.79 26.27
CA PHE A 344 2.50 2.30 26.82
C PHE A 344 2.91 3.60 26.13
N HIS A 345 3.21 4.61 26.94
CA HIS A 345 3.49 5.98 26.50
C HIS A 345 4.98 6.32 26.55
N PHE A 346 5.35 7.42 25.90
CA PHE A 346 6.68 8.01 25.92
C PHE A 346 6.67 9.38 26.58
N PHE A 347 6.43 9.42 27.88
CA PHE A 347 6.60 10.64 28.66
C PHE A 347 7.11 10.28 30.06
N PRO A 348 8.33 10.71 30.44
CA PRO A 348 8.75 10.71 31.84
C PRO A 348 8.16 11.93 32.59
N GLU A 349 6.91 12.31 32.29
CA GLU A 349 6.27 13.50 32.83
C GLU A 349 5.41 13.15 34.05
N TYR A 350 5.71 13.81 35.18
CA TYR A 350 4.93 13.84 36.44
C TYR A 350 5.16 12.68 37.43
N ILE A 351 6.09 12.88 38.36
CA ILE A 351 6.01 12.27 39.70
C ILE A 351 5.92 13.42 40.69
N ALA A 352 4.70 13.85 41.06
CA ALA A 352 4.56 14.53 42.34
C ALA A 352 5.07 13.57 43.43
N GLN A 353 5.89 14.04 44.37
CA GLN A 353 6.36 13.19 45.46
C GLN A 353 5.15 12.52 46.15
N GLY A 354 4.99 11.21 45.96
CA GLY A 354 3.90 10.42 46.55
C GLY A 354 2.63 10.23 45.70
N ALA A 355 2.57 10.69 44.44
CA ALA A 355 1.49 10.36 43.50
C ALA A 355 1.94 9.28 42.51
N ASP A 356 0.98 8.47 42.03
CA ASP A 356 1.21 7.42 41.04
C ASP A 356 1.78 8.04 39.74
N PRO A 357 3.02 7.70 39.36
CA PRO A 357 3.66 8.22 38.14
C PRO A 357 2.89 7.83 36.86
N ASP A 358 1.99 6.84 36.94
CA ASP A 358 1.24 6.35 35.78
C ASP A 358 -0.04 7.16 35.53
N TYR A 359 -0.70 7.72 36.56
CA TYR A 359 -2.03 8.34 36.41
C TYR A 359 -2.02 9.58 35.51
N GLY A 360 -1.01 10.45 35.62
CA GLY A 360 -0.90 11.66 34.81
C GLY A 360 -0.53 11.40 33.35
N GLY A 361 0.23 10.34 33.05
CA GLY A 361 0.61 9.96 31.68
C GLY A 361 -0.43 9.07 30.98
N SER A 362 -1.08 8.18 31.73
CA SER A 362 -2.12 7.27 31.23
C SER A 362 -3.47 7.97 30.99
N HIS A 363 -3.89 8.90 31.85
CA HIS A 363 -5.15 9.65 31.67
C HIS A 363 -5.03 10.88 30.76
N ASN A 364 -3.88 11.55 30.67
CA ASN A 364 -3.83 12.80 29.91
C ASN A 364 -3.88 12.59 28.39
N LEU A 365 -3.45 11.44 27.85
CA LEU A 365 -3.45 11.23 26.39
C LEU A 365 -4.41 10.13 25.90
N ASN A 366 -5.16 9.49 26.81
CA ASN A 366 -6.27 8.56 26.55
C ASN A 366 -5.97 7.36 25.63
N CYS A 367 -4.72 6.87 25.56
CA CYS A 367 -4.38 5.68 24.75
C CYS A 367 -4.50 4.35 25.47
N THR A 368 -5.14 4.31 26.64
CA THR A 368 -5.40 3.05 27.34
C THR A 368 -6.33 2.17 26.50
N THR A 369 -6.20 0.86 26.65
CA THR A 369 -6.91 -0.12 25.83
C THR A 369 -7.67 -1.15 26.67
N GLU A 370 -7.79 -0.89 27.97
CA GLU A 370 -8.41 -1.79 28.94
C GLU A 370 -9.94 -1.65 28.90
N ASP A 371 -10.66 -2.77 29.04
CA ASP A 371 -12.11 -2.77 29.26
C ASP A 371 -12.44 -1.93 30.50
N ASN A 372 -13.39 -1.01 30.35
CA ASN A 372 -13.76 -0.01 31.36
C ASN A 372 -12.74 1.12 31.63
N SER A 373 -11.68 1.26 30.81
CA SER A 373 -10.85 2.48 30.82
C SER A 373 -11.40 3.57 29.91
N PHE A 374 -11.06 4.84 30.18
CA PHE A 374 -11.46 5.99 29.36
C PHE A 374 -10.68 6.13 28.03
N GLY A 375 -9.82 5.16 27.71
CA GLY A 375 -9.00 5.20 26.51
C GLY A 375 -9.71 4.64 25.27
N PHE A 376 -9.29 5.11 24.10
CA PHE A 376 -10.00 4.87 22.84
C PHE A 376 -9.06 4.56 21.67
N SER A 377 -7.97 3.82 21.92
CA SER A 377 -7.11 3.35 20.82
C SER A 377 -7.91 2.53 19.80
N THR A 378 -7.52 2.55 18.54
CA THR A 378 -8.22 1.79 17.49
C THR A 378 -7.47 0.54 17.04
N PHE A 379 -6.17 0.42 17.31
CA PHE A 379 -5.44 -0.81 16.97
C PHE A 379 -5.91 -1.99 17.81
N TRP A 380 -6.36 -3.07 17.16
CA TRP A 380 -6.81 -4.29 17.82
C TRP A 380 -5.64 -5.26 18.09
N PHE A 381 -5.68 -5.89 19.27
CA PHE A 381 -4.76 -6.94 19.71
C PHE A 381 -5.55 -8.18 20.10
N ASP A 382 -5.01 -9.37 19.84
CA ASP A 382 -5.57 -10.58 20.40
C ASP A 382 -5.36 -10.61 21.93
N ALA A 383 -6.19 -11.39 22.63
CA ALA A 383 -6.19 -11.41 24.08
C ALA A 383 -4.83 -11.83 24.68
N ALA A 384 -4.09 -12.74 24.04
CA ALA A 384 -2.82 -13.22 24.56
C ALA A 384 -1.74 -12.14 24.40
N THR A 385 -1.66 -11.51 23.22
CA THR A 385 -0.76 -10.37 22.96
C THR A 385 -1.06 -9.22 23.91
N PHE A 386 -2.33 -8.90 24.16
CA PHE A 386 -2.71 -7.84 25.07
C PHE A 386 -2.31 -8.15 26.52
N GLN A 387 -2.57 -9.37 27.00
CA GLN A 387 -2.18 -9.79 28.35
C GLN A 387 -0.66 -9.81 28.55
N ALA A 388 0.11 -10.20 27.53
CA ALA A 388 1.57 -10.18 27.58
C ALA A 388 2.13 -8.75 27.75
N MET A 389 1.39 -7.75 27.26
CA MET A 389 1.76 -6.34 27.37
C MET A 389 1.24 -5.69 28.65
N ALA A 390 -0.07 -5.80 28.91
CA ALA A 390 -0.77 -5.05 29.96
C ALA A 390 -0.88 -5.81 31.30
N GLY A 391 -0.46 -7.07 31.36
CA GLY A 391 -0.53 -7.91 32.54
C GLY A 391 -1.80 -8.77 32.62
N ALA A 392 -1.78 -9.76 33.52
CA ALA A 392 -2.86 -10.73 33.68
C ALA A 392 -4.16 -10.09 34.22
N GLY A 393 -5.31 -10.48 33.67
CA GLY A 393 -6.64 -10.00 34.08
C GLY A 393 -7.18 -8.82 33.26
N GLN A 394 -6.34 -8.23 32.40
CA GLN A 394 -6.75 -7.18 31.47
C GLN A 394 -7.59 -7.76 30.33
N ARG A 395 -8.73 -7.12 30.03
CA ARG A 395 -9.68 -7.54 28.99
C ARG A 395 -9.43 -6.72 27.73
N GLY A 396 -9.30 -7.41 26.60
CA GLY A 396 -9.17 -6.78 25.28
C GLY A 396 -10.44 -6.05 24.84
N LYS A 397 -10.37 -5.39 23.67
CA LYS A 397 -11.48 -4.60 23.11
C LYS A 397 -12.76 -5.43 22.96
N ALA A 398 -13.90 -4.77 23.12
CA ALA A 398 -15.22 -5.38 22.92
C ALA A 398 -15.57 -5.64 21.44
N TYR A 399 -14.76 -5.11 20.51
CA TYR A 399 -14.98 -5.15 19.07
C TYR A 399 -14.11 -6.22 18.39
N THR A 400 -14.57 -6.72 17.23
CA THR A 400 -13.75 -7.63 16.42
C THR A 400 -12.60 -6.89 15.77
N LYS A 401 -11.59 -7.65 15.32
CA LYS A 401 -10.45 -7.12 14.58
C LYS A 401 -10.91 -6.34 13.34
N GLU A 402 -11.84 -6.88 12.57
CA GLU A 402 -12.33 -6.27 11.32
C GLU A 402 -13.03 -4.93 11.59
N GLN A 403 -13.87 -4.87 12.62
CA GLN A 403 -14.55 -3.63 13.03
C GLN A 403 -13.56 -2.54 13.41
N MET A 404 -12.42 -2.91 14.01
CA MET A 404 -11.37 -1.99 14.41
C MET A 404 -10.45 -1.61 13.24
N ASP A 405 -10.15 -2.55 12.34
CA ASP A 405 -9.30 -2.33 11.18
C ASP A 405 -9.89 -1.29 10.21
N GLU A 406 -11.22 -1.09 10.19
CA GLU A 406 -11.92 -0.05 9.42
C GLU A 406 -11.84 1.36 10.04
N LYS A 407 -11.38 1.50 11.28
CA LYS A 407 -11.30 2.81 11.96
C LYS A 407 -10.04 3.56 11.60
N ALA A 408 -10.12 4.89 11.64
CA ALA A 408 -8.93 5.75 11.63
C ALA A 408 -7.99 5.30 12.77
N LEU A 409 -6.72 5.10 12.43
CA LEU A 409 -5.70 4.74 13.41
C LEU A 409 -5.42 5.96 14.28
N ASN A 410 -5.59 5.79 15.59
CA ASN A 410 -5.09 6.73 16.59
C ASN A 410 -4.12 6.03 17.54
N CYS A 411 -3.55 6.77 18.49
CA CYS A 411 -2.61 6.20 19.46
C CYS A 411 -1.40 5.51 18.83
N ALA A 412 -0.92 6.01 17.70
CA ALA A 412 0.30 5.57 17.07
C ALA A 412 1.35 6.69 17.05
N PRO A 413 2.64 6.39 17.21
CA PRO A 413 3.73 7.35 17.07
C PRO A 413 3.74 8.07 15.71
N MET A 414 4.04 9.36 15.71
CA MET A 414 4.27 10.12 14.47
C MET A 414 5.37 9.50 13.59
N GLY A 415 6.41 8.93 14.19
CA GLY A 415 7.47 8.20 13.50
C GLY A 415 6.97 6.94 12.80
N LEU A 416 6.03 6.22 13.42
CA LEU A 416 5.43 5.03 12.83
C LEU A 416 4.50 5.41 11.67
N PHE A 417 3.71 6.49 11.80
CA PHE A 417 2.92 7.03 10.70
C PHE A 417 3.78 7.47 9.51
N ALA A 418 4.90 8.16 9.77
CA ALA A 418 5.82 8.57 8.71
C ALA A 418 6.51 7.37 8.05
N ALA A 419 6.90 6.35 8.82
CA ALA A 419 7.44 5.12 8.28
C ALA A 419 6.42 4.35 7.42
N PHE A 420 5.18 4.28 7.89
CA PHE A 420 4.06 3.73 7.14
C PHE A 420 3.88 4.44 5.79
N CYS A 421 3.79 5.77 5.78
CA CYS A 421 3.59 6.51 4.53
C CYS A 421 4.76 6.34 3.56
N ALA A 422 5.99 6.28 4.06
CA ALA A 422 7.16 5.98 3.26
C ALA A 422 7.08 4.61 2.60
N TRP A 423 6.65 3.60 3.36
CA TRP A 423 6.46 2.24 2.85
C TRP A 423 5.30 2.13 1.87
N ASP A 424 4.23 2.88 2.12
CA ASP A 424 3.01 2.82 1.31
C ASP A 424 3.10 3.63 0.00
N GLY A 425 4.26 4.20 -0.33
CA GLY A 425 4.53 4.89 -1.60
C GLY A 425 4.40 6.41 -1.55
N GLY A 426 4.51 7.03 -0.39
CA GLY A 426 4.40 8.47 -0.21
C GLY A 426 5.24 9.00 0.95
N GLN A 427 4.72 10.01 1.64
CA GLN A 427 5.28 10.52 2.90
C GLN A 427 4.15 11.00 3.81
N LEU A 428 4.44 11.18 5.10
CA LEU A 428 3.51 11.84 6.01
C LEU A 428 3.17 13.23 5.46
N MET A 429 1.89 13.60 5.53
CA MET A 429 1.41 14.93 5.15
C MET A 429 2.27 16.04 5.78
N THR A 430 2.40 17.16 5.10
CA THR A 430 3.14 18.31 5.61
C THR A 430 2.23 19.45 6.04
N ASP A 431 2.76 20.35 6.88
CA ASP A 431 2.07 21.59 7.24
C ASP A 431 1.71 22.43 6.01
N GLU A 432 2.59 22.47 5.01
CA GLU A 432 2.40 23.25 3.79
C GLU A 432 1.18 22.79 2.98
N VAL A 433 1.02 21.48 2.76
CA VAL A 433 -0.14 20.94 2.03
C VAL A 433 -1.41 20.99 2.87
N PHE A 434 -1.31 20.79 4.19
CA PHE A 434 -2.44 20.94 5.10
C PHE A 434 -3.01 22.36 5.03
N ASP A 435 -2.15 23.38 5.17
CA ASP A 435 -2.57 24.78 5.14
C ASP A 435 -3.14 25.18 3.79
N PHE A 436 -2.60 24.62 2.70
CA PHE A 436 -3.14 24.84 1.36
C PHE A 436 -4.57 24.30 1.24
N VAL A 437 -4.78 23.03 1.61
CA VAL A 437 -6.10 22.37 1.51
C VAL A 437 -7.10 23.00 2.48
N ALA A 438 -6.66 23.36 3.69
CA ALA A 438 -7.49 24.01 4.70
C ALA A 438 -7.81 25.48 4.39
N GLY A 439 -7.18 26.09 3.36
CA GLY A 439 -7.44 27.47 2.95
C GLY A 439 -6.73 28.54 3.78
N GLY A 440 -5.63 28.19 4.45
CA GLY A 440 -4.78 29.12 5.21
C GLY A 440 -4.09 28.48 6.41
N PRO A 441 -3.20 29.23 7.09
CA PRO A 441 -2.48 28.73 8.26
C PRO A 441 -3.49 28.36 9.36
N TRP A 442 -3.47 27.08 9.74
CA TRP A 442 -4.31 26.59 10.81
C TRP A 442 -3.75 26.95 12.20
N PRO A 443 -4.60 27.48 13.10
CA PRO A 443 -6.02 27.57 12.88
C PRO A 443 -6.45 28.91 12.26
N LEU A 444 -7.44 28.84 11.36
CA LEU A 444 -7.96 30.01 10.64
C LEU A 444 -8.59 30.99 11.64
N ASN A 445 -7.99 32.18 11.82
CA ASN A 445 -8.40 33.24 12.77
C ASN A 445 -8.32 32.86 14.27
N PRO A 446 -7.24 33.15 15.02
CA PRO A 446 -7.30 33.05 16.49
C PRO A 446 -8.32 34.05 17.06
N VAL A 447 -9.42 33.59 17.65
CA VAL A 447 -10.36 34.45 18.38
C VAL A 447 -9.83 34.64 19.80
N PRO A 448 -9.83 35.86 20.36
CA PRO A 448 -9.62 36.06 21.79
C PRO A 448 -10.79 35.46 22.57
N HIS A 449 -10.61 34.27 23.15
CA HIS A 449 -11.61 33.70 24.05
C HIS A 449 -11.59 34.47 25.38
N GLN A 450 -12.72 35.08 25.76
CA GLN A 450 -12.81 35.93 26.96
C GLN A 450 -13.16 35.18 28.26
N ASP A 451 -13.39 33.87 28.24
CA ASP A 451 -13.74 33.12 29.45
C ASP A 451 -12.71 32.08 29.88
N THR A 452 -12.32 32.18 31.16
CA THR A 452 -11.57 31.23 32.01
C THR A 452 -10.04 31.13 31.94
N GLY A 453 -9.31 32.21 31.64
CA GLY A 453 -7.87 32.28 32.01
C GLY A 453 -6.93 31.24 31.37
N LEU A 454 -7.41 30.34 30.52
CA LEU A 454 -6.65 29.41 29.70
C LEU A 454 -6.56 30.00 28.30
N ASN A 455 -5.40 30.56 27.97
CA ASN A 455 -4.94 31.03 26.65
C ASN A 455 -5.94 31.86 25.77
N PRO A 456 -5.68 33.17 25.55
CA PRO A 456 -6.51 34.05 24.73
C PRO A 456 -6.34 33.90 23.20
N GLN A 457 -6.00 32.74 22.67
CA GLN A 457 -5.96 32.48 21.20
C GLN A 457 -6.56 31.13 20.83
N MET A 458 -7.84 30.92 21.12
CA MET A 458 -8.58 29.78 20.57
C MET A 458 -9.10 30.18 19.18
N PRO A 459 -8.80 29.44 18.12
CA PRO A 459 -9.48 29.66 16.83
C PRO A 459 -10.98 29.43 16.93
N PRO A 460 -11.79 29.91 15.96
CA PRO A 460 -13.22 29.66 15.92
C PRO A 460 -13.42 28.15 15.97
N GLN A 461 -13.88 27.70 17.13
CA GLN A 461 -14.53 26.43 17.30
C GLN A 461 -15.72 26.44 16.35
N LEU A 462 -16.01 25.30 15.72
CA LEU A 462 -17.01 25.17 14.66
C LEU A 462 -18.31 25.90 15.01
N ALA A 463 -18.45 27.12 14.46
CA ALA A 463 -19.72 27.80 14.34
C ALA A 463 -20.36 27.28 13.06
N GLY A 464 -21.06 26.15 13.16
CA GLY A 464 -22.05 25.82 12.15
C GLY A 464 -23.07 26.95 12.06
N LEU A 465 -23.59 27.20 10.85
CA LEU A 465 -24.73 28.08 10.61
C LEU A 465 -25.89 27.77 11.58
N ASN A 466 -25.98 28.50 12.71
CA ASN A 466 -27.13 28.75 13.63
C ASN A 466 -26.72 28.75 15.12
N ALA A 467 -26.21 29.89 15.60
CA ALA A 467 -25.64 30.11 16.93
C ALA A 467 -26.67 30.42 18.06
N GLY A 468 -27.75 29.65 18.19
CA GLY A 468 -28.88 30.02 19.05
C GLY A 468 -28.80 29.59 20.53
N LEU A 469 -28.61 28.30 20.82
CA LEU A 469 -28.76 27.78 22.20
C LEU A 469 -27.81 26.60 22.59
N CYS A 470 -27.15 25.95 21.62
CA CYS A 470 -26.03 24.98 21.75
C CYS A 470 -25.69 24.56 20.29
N PRO A 471 -24.75 25.24 19.57
CA PRO A 471 -24.82 25.26 18.11
C PRO A 471 -23.55 24.72 17.39
N GLN A 472 -23.47 23.40 17.22
CA GLN A 472 -22.70 22.67 16.18
C GLN A 472 -21.16 22.60 16.30
N GLY A 473 -20.60 22.37 17.49
CA GLY A 473 -19.20 21.99 17.65
C GLY A 473 -18.95 20.49 17.43
N LEU A 474 -18.09 20.08 16.49
CA LEU A 474 -17.45 18.75 16.58
C LEU A 474 -16.53 18.76 17.82
N ASN A 475 -16.64 17.72 18.65
CA ASN A 475 -15.73 17.38 19.76
C ASN A 475 -15.73 18.31 20.98
N ILE A 476 -16.87 18.41 21.67
CA ILE A 476 -16.90 18.96 23.04
C ILE A 476 -17.18 17.82 24.02
N THR A 477 -16.26 17.60 24.95
CA THR A 477 -16.45 16.77 26.15
C THR A 477 -16.80 17.69 27.32
N PRO A 478 -18.03 17.66 27.87
CA PRO A 478 -18.30 18.34 29.13
C PRO A 478 -17.77 17.51 30.31
N ASP A 479 -16.97 18.13 31.17
CA ASP A 479 -16.68 17.60 32.51
C ASP A 479 -17.95 17.75 33.37
N SER A 480 -18.65 16.62 33.51
CA SER A 480 -19.62 16.25 34.56
C SER A 480 -20.75 17.20 35.00
N THR A 481 -20.92 18.42 34.45
CA THR A 481 -21.94 19.38 34.92
C THR A 481 -22.66 20.20 33.84
N GLN A 482 -22.37 20.00 32.55
CA GLN A 482 -22.95 20.81 31.46
C GLN A 482 -23.87 20.01 30.53
N THR A 483 -24.95 20.66 30.05
CA THR A 483 -26.06 20.06 29.29
C THR A 483 -25.87 20.05 27.76
N CYS A 484 -24.65 20.26 27.25
CA CYS A 484 -24.39 20.28 25.80
C CYS A 484 -23.83 18.90 25.39
N PHE A 485 -24.65 18.09 24.72
CA PHE A 485 -24.22 16.79 24.20
C PHE A 485 -23.42 17.00 22.91
N GLY A 486 -22.10 16.81 22.97
CA GLY A 486 -21.27 16.75 21.76
C GLY A 486 -21.73 15.62 20.82
N VAL A 487 -21.33 15.69 19.56
CA VAL A 487 -21.56 14.61 18.56
C VAL A 487 -21.08 13.24 19.08
N TYR A 488 -20.09 13.24 19.97
CA TYR A 488 -19.57 12.07 20.68
C TYR A 488 -19.74 12.23 22.20
N GLY A 489 -20.84 11.73 22.77
CA GLY A 489 -21.04 11.66 24.21
C GLY A 489 -20.35 10.45 24.85
N PHE A 490 -19.57 10.66 25.91
CA PHE A 490 -18.93 9.60 26.69
C PHE A 490 -19.41 9.65 28.15
N PRO A 491 -19.76 8.52 28.78
CA PRO A 491 -19.85 7.16 28.23
C PRO A 491 -21.03 6.97 27.25
N ASN A 492 -21.06 5.88 26.48
CA ASN A 492 -22.25 5.50 25.71
C ASN A 492 -23.29 4.83 26.62
N PRO A 493 -24.43 5.46 26.93
CA PRO A 493 -25.45 4.83 27.76
C PRO A 493 -26.11 3.62 27.05
N GLY A 494 -26.04 3.53 25.72
CA GLY A 494 -26.60 2.42 24.92
C GLY A 494 -25.78 1.14 24.90
N LEU A 495 -24.53 1.15 25.37
CA LEU A 495 -23.67 -0.04 25.49
C LEU A 495 -23.56 -0.56 26.93
N GLY A 496 -24.50 -0.20 27.81
CA GLY A 496 -24.50 -0.67 29.20
C GLY A 496 -23.41 -0.06 30.07
N GLY A 497 -22.82 1.09 29.68
CA GLY A 497 -21.81 1.78 30.47
C GLY A 497 -20.38 1.25 30.29
N THR A 498 -20.09 0.49 29.23
CA THR A 498 -18.71 0.12 28.88
C THR A 498 -17.91 1.38 28.50
N PHE A 499 -16.75 1.60 29.12
CA PHE A 499 -15.93 2.78 28.87
C PHE A 499 -15.07 2.69 27.59
N ASP A 500 -15.09 1.57 26.84
CA ASP A 500 -14.42 1.44 25.53
C ASP A 500 -15.09 2.33 24.47
N GLY A 501 -14.51 3.51 24.24
CA GLY A 501 -14.98 4.53 23.32
C GLY A 501 -14.52 4.36 21.87
N SER A 502 -13.76 3.31 21.55
CA SER A 502 -13.06 3.18 20.27
C SER A 502 -13.98 3.07 19.05
N SER A 503 -15.21 2.58 19.20
CA SER A 503 -16.22 2.56 18.12
C SER A 503 -16.70 3.94 17.67
N ARG A 504 -16.51 4.97 18.52
CA ARG A 504 -16.88 6.35 18.19
C ARG A 504 -15.84 7.04 17.34
N ILE A 505 -14.59 6.57 17.31
CA ILE A 505 -13.63 7.01 16.29
C ILE A 505 -14.18 6.56 14.95
N ALA A 506 -14.42 7.52 14.08
CA ALA A 506 -15.08 7.27 12.82
C ALA A 506 -14.26 6.34 11.92
N ALA A 507 -14.96 5.50 11.16
CA ALA A 507 -14.40 5.08 9.88
C ALA A 507 -14.23 6.35 9.03
N PRO A 508 -13.10 6.52 8.33
CA PRO A 508 -12.87 7.74 7.58
C PRO A 508 -14.05 8.07 6.64
N GLY A 509 -14.49 9.33 6.60
CA GLY A 509 -15.61 9.78 5.77
C GLY A 509 -16.99 9.77 6.41
N ARG A 510 -17.10 9.33 7.66
CA ARG A 510 -18.37 9.26 8.42
C ARG A 510 -19.07 10.61 8.57
N VAL A 511 -18.31 11.65 8.93
CA VAL A 511 -18.88 12.95 9.27
C VAL A 511 -18.80 13.86 8.05
N ALA A 512 -19.88 13.92 7.27
CA ALA A 512 -19.97 14.79 6.08
C ALA A 512 -19.69 16.28 6.39
N ALA A 513 -19.97 16.72 7.62
CA ALA A 513 -19.66 18.09 8.08
C ALA A 513 -18.16 18.30 8.37
N ASP A 514 -17.43 17.22 8.66
CA ASP A 514 -15.98 17.19 8.84
C ASP A 514 -15.28 16.95 7.50
N ALA A 515 -15.56 17.84 6.56
CA ALA A 515 -15.08 17.75 5.19
C ALA A 515 -14.48 19.10 4.76
N ILE A 516 -13.33 19.05 4.10
CA ILE A 516 -12.69 20.21 3.46
C ILE A 516 -12.65 19.94 1.96
N SER A 517 -13.11 20.89 1.15
CA SER A 517 -13.02 20.81 -0.31
C SER A 517 -12.36 22.07 -0.87
N LEU A 518 -11.54 21.88 -1.90
CA LEU A 518 -11.15 22.97 -2.79
C LEU A 518 -12.32 23.24 -3.76
N ALA A 519 -12.42 24.47 -4.29
CA ALA A 519 -13.56 24.88 -5.10
C ALA A 519 -13.84 23.92 -6.26
N GLY A 520 -15.02 23.30 -6.27
CA GLY A 520 -15.46 22.36 -7.31
C GLY A 520 -14.84 20.95 -7.24
N GLY A 521 -13.99 20.67 -6.24
CA GLY A 521 -13.35 19.37 -6.03
C GLY A 521 -14.10 18.47 -5.05
N GLU A 522 -13.74 17.19 -5.05
CA GLU A 522 -14.16 16.23 -4.04
C GLU A 522 -13.57 16.60 -2.66
N PRO A 523 -14.29 16.40 -1.54
CA PRO A 523 -13.77 16.74 -0.23
C PRO A 523 -12.76 15.73 0.32
N TRP A 524 -11.75 16.22 1.04
CA TRP A 524 -11.01 15.47 2.05
C TRP A 524 -11.85 15.36 3.32
N MET A 525 -11.87 14.17 3.89
CA MET A 525 -12.67 13.86 5.07
C MET A 525 -11.83 13.91 6.33
N ASP A 526 -12.50 14.20 7.45
CA ASP A 526 -11.98 14.15 8.81
C ASP A 526 -10.86 15.16 9.12
N LEU A 527 -10.64 16.14 8.23
CA LEU A 527 -9.54 17.11 8.32
C LEU A 527 -9.83 18.28 9.28
N LYS A 528 -11.09 18.47 9.72
CA LYS A 528 -11.51 19.53 10.66
C LYS A 528 -11.70 19.06 12.10
N GLY A 529 -11.84 17.75 12.39
CA GLY A 529 -12.38 17.35 13.67
C GLY A 529 -12.03 15.96 14.19
N ASN A 530 -12.26 14.87 13.47
CA ASN A 530 -12.25 13.52 14.02
C ASN A 530 -10.98 13.19 14.81
N LEU A 531 -9.82 13.40 14.22
CA LEU A 531 -8.53 13.35 14.91
C LEU A 531 -7.69 14.57 14.50
N SER A 532 -6.66 14.86 15.29
CA SER A 532 -5.58 15.76 14.89
C SER A 532 -4.65 15.03 13.93
N GLU A 533 -4.07 15.77 13.00
CA GLU A 533 -3.24 15.25 11.93
C GLU A 533 -1.77 15.37 12.30
N GLY A 534 -1.06 14.24 12.42
CA GLY A 534 0.39 14.24 12.43
C GLY A 534 0.95 14.76 11.10
N VAL A 535 1.84 15.74 11.16
CA VAL A 535 2.46 16.34 9.97
C VAL A 535 3.97 16.52 10.11
N PHE A 536 4.65 16.58 8.97
CA PHE A 536 5.99 17.15 8.89
C PHE A 536 5.94 18.67 8.74
N ARG A 537 6.84 19.35 9.44
CA ARG A 537 7.16 20.75 9.19
C ARG A 537 8.09 20.91 8.00
N ALA A 538 8.21 22.15 7.52
CA ALA A 538 9.21 22.53 6.53
C ALA A 538 10.66 22.17 6.89
N ASP A 539 11.01 22.06 8.18
CA ASP A 539 12.35 21.69 8.65
C ASP A 539 12.53 20.18 8.92
N GLY A 540 11.54 19.35 8.59
CA GLY A 540 11.58 17.89 8.77
C GLY A 540 11.28 17.43 10.19
N ARG A 541 10.94 18.33 11.13
CA ARG A 541 10.44 17.95 12.45
C ARG A 541 8.96 17.62 12.41
N TYR A 542 8.52 16.87 13.42
CA TYR A 542 7.13 16.52 13.57
C TYR A 542 6.32 17.65 14.22
N HIS A 543 5.03 17.68 13.90
CA HIS A 543 4.02 18.55 14.51
C HIS A 543 2.64 17.89 14.33
N PHE A 544 1.59 18.49 14.89
CA PHE A 544 0.22 18.09 14.64
C PHE A 544 -0.65 19.31 14.29
N ARG A 545 -1.69 19.11 13.46
CA ARG A 545 -2.69 20.13 13.08
C ARG A 545 -4.11 19.64 13.41
N GLY A 546 -5.09 20.54 13.37
CA GLY A 546 -6.49 20.19 13.70
C GLY A 546 -6.81 20.29 15.20
N LEU A 547 -8.04 19.88 15.56
CA LEU A 547 -8.57 20.00 16.92
C LEU A 547 -8.78 18.64 17.62
N GLY A 548 -9.02 17.55 16.89
CA GLY A 548 -9.12 16.16 17.38
C GLY A 548 -10.30 15.89 18.35
N ILE A 549 -10.64 14.61 18.54
CA ILE A 549 -11.53 14.16 19.63
C ILE A 549 -10.68 13.99 20.91
N GLY A 550 -10.68 14.97 21.83
CA GLY A 550 -10.00 14.80 23.12
C GLY A 550 -9.83 16.08 23.95
N TYR A 551 -9.81 15.92 25.27
CA TYR A 551 -9.68 16.98 26.29
C TYR A 551 -8.35 17.76 26.22
N ALA A 552 -8.26 18.87 26.96
CA ALA A 552 -7.27 19.95 26.98
C ALA A 552 -5.75 19.61 27.06
N SER A 553 -5.34 18.34 27.11
CA SER A 553 -3.93 17.95 27.27
C SER A 553 -3.07 18.24 26.03
N THR A 554 -3.55 17.96 24.81
CA THR A 554 -2.81 18.33 23.58
C THR A 554 -2.63 19.84 23.46
N GLN A 555 -3.52 20.66 24.03
CA GLN A 555 -3.38 22.12 23.99
C GLN A 555 -2.11 22.61 24.67
N ALA A 556 -1.65 21.94 25.73
CA ALA A 556 -0.40 22.26 26.41
C ALA A 556 0.84 21.92 25.56
N HIS A 557 0.70 21.01 24.59
CA HIS A 557 1.80 20.53 23.73
C HIS A 557 1.81 21.16 22.32
N ARG A 558 0.83 22.02 21.97
CA ARG A 558 0.78 22.70 20.65
C ARG A 558 2.00 23.58 20.38
N THR A 559 2.67 24.03 21.42
CA THR A 559 3.87 24.86 21.37
C THR A 559 5.16 24.05 21.54
N GLN A 560 5.05 22.74 21.83
CA GLN A 560 6.19 21.86 22.01
C GLN A 560 6.70 21.33 20.66
N GLN A 561 8.00 21.08 20.58
CA GLN A 561 8.56 20.30 19.47
C GLN A 561 8.14 18.84 19.63
N SER A 562 7.34 18.31 18.70
CA SER A 562 6.92 16.91 18.72
C SER A 562 8.07 15.98 18.37
N THR A 563 8.14 14.85 19.08
CA THR A 563 9.11 13.79 18.85
C THR A 563 8.45 12.62 18.10
N PRO A 564 9.21 11.70 17.47
CA PRO A 564 8.66 10.60 16.70
C PRO A 564 7.73 9.70 17.52
N ARG A 565 8.02 9.54 18.82
CA ARG A 565 7.25 8.69 19.73
C ARG A 565 6.09 9.42 20.41
N MET A 566 5.91 10.71 20.13
CA MET A 566 4.72 11.45 20.57
C MET A 566 3.48 10.82 19.91
N LYS A 567 2.50 10.45 20.73
CA LYS A 567 1.20 9.93 20.32
C LYS A 567 0.13 10.34 21.32
N THR A 568 -1.10 10.49 20.84
CA THR A 568 -2.28 10.72 21.69
C THR A 568 -3.48 10.03 21.06
N ALA A 569 -4.53 9.79 21.84
CA ALA A 569 -5.74 9.18 21.32
C ALA A 569 -6.51 10.11 20.38
N SER A 570 -6.28 11.41 20.51
CA SER A 570 -6.80 12.41 19.58
C SER A 570 -5.96 12.58 18.32
N MET A 571 -4.93 11.76 18.08
CA MET A 571 -3.99 11.95 16.96
C MET A 571 -4.07 10.79 15.97
N GLY A 572 -4.37 11.13 14.73
CA GLY A 572 -4.25 10.31 13.54
C GLY A 572 -3.23 10.91 12.57
N ALA A 573 -3.23 10.44 11.33
CA ALA A 573 -2.37 10.93 10.28
C ALA A 573 -2.86 10.47 8.91
N ARG A 574 -2.41 11.17 7.86
CA ARG A 574 -2.60 10.78 6.46
C ARG A 574 -1.34 10.94 5.64
N CYS A 575 -1.28 10.23 4.52
CA CYS A 575 -0.16 10.28 3.59
C CYS A 575 -0.42 11.27 2.45
N MET A 576 0.63 11.89 1.97
CA MET A 576 0.67 12.59 0.69
C MET A 576 1.58 11.82 -0.29
N ARG A 577 1.27 11.92 -1.57
CA ARG A 577 1.90 11.15 -2.65
C ARG A 577 2.31 12.06 -3.81
N PHE A 578 3.26 11.59 -4.61
CA PHE A 578 3.84 12.36 -5.71
C PHE A 578 3.78 11.54 -7.00
N ARG A 579 3.23 12.11 -8.07
CA ARG A 579 3.12 11.43 -9.38
C ARG A 579 3.63 12.30 -10.51
N ASP A 580 4.20 11.68 -11.54
CA ASP A 580 4.54 12.40 -12.77
C ASP A 580 3.27 12.90 -13.45
N ALA A 581 3.38 14.07 -14.09
CA ALA A 581 2.27 14.67 -14.80
C ALA A 581 1.73 13.78 -15.94
N GLU A 582 2.58 12.89 -16.48
CA GLU A 582 2.27 11.97 -17.58
C GLU A 582 1.27 10.86 -17.18
N PHE A 583 1.18 10.53 -15.89
CA PHE A 583 0.22 9.52 -15.40
C PHE A 583 -1.14 10.10 -15.02
N VAL A 584 -1.31 11.42 -15.13
CA VAL A 584 -2.57 12.10 -14.87
C VAL A 584 -3.44 12.00 -16.12
N LYS A 585 -4.40 11.06 -16.14
CA LYS A 585 -5.52 11.19 -17.08
C LYS A 585 -6.28 12.48 -16.70
N PRO A 586 -6.59 13.35 -17.67
CA PRO A 586 -7.36 14.57 -17.42
C PRO A 586 -8.76 14.30 -16.86
#